data_AF-A0A6P2ARU5-F1
#
_entry.id   AF-A0A6P2ARU5-F1
#
_cell.length_a   1.000
_cell.length_b   1.000
_cell.length_c   1.000
_cell.angle_alpha   90.00
_cell.angle_beta   90.00
_cell.angle_gamma   90.00
#
_symmetry.space_group_name_H-M   'P 1'
#
loop_
_entity.id
_entity.type
_entity.pdbx_description
1 polymer ?
#
loop_
_entity_poly.entity_id
_entity_poly.type
_entity_poly.pdbx_seq_one_letter_code
_entity_poly.pdbx_strand_id
1 'polypeptide(L)' 'FHPRNKLTGLSDSRTIFVRLADLGIDLASLEFESLQPQPVITGETIPPLSIAQAKAGLAQHFGVNPDQIEIVIKG' A
#
# COMPACT_ATOMS: atom_id res chain seq x y z
N PHE A 1 25.59 32.38 19.95
CA PHE A 1 25.61 32.45 18.48
C PHE A 1 25.00 31.17 17.92
N HIS A 2 23.73 31.21 17.51
CA HIS A 2 23.08 30.09 16.84
C HIS A 2 22.85 30.48 15.37
N PRO A 3 23.43 29.77 14.40
CA PRO A 3 23.26 30.13 13.00
C PRO A 3 21.84 29.80 12.53
N ARG A 4 21.18 30.80 11.95
CA ARG A 4 19.93 30.66 11.20
C ARG A 4 20.23 29.84 9.95
N ASN A 5 19.79 28.58 9.92
CA ASN A 5 19.93 27.75 8.74
C ASN A 5 18.89 28.19 7.70
N LYS A 6 19.36 28.76 6.58
CA LYS A 6 18.54 29.18 5.45
C LYS A 6 18.11 27.94 4.68
N LEU A 7 16.82 27.63 4.66
CA LEU A 7 16.25 26.65 3.73
C LEU A 7 16.16 27.33 2.35
N THR A 8 17.22 27.21 1.56
CA THR A 8 17.24 27.58 0.15
C THR A 8 16.53 26.50 -0.66
N GLY A 9 15.39 26.89 -1.24
CA GLY A 9 14.88 26.49 -2.55
C GLY A 9 14.80 25.00 -2.86
N LEU A 10 13.58 24.47 -2.87
CA LEU A 10 13.18 23.45 -3.85
C LEU A 10 11.75 23.76 -4.30
N SER A 11 11.64 24.17 -5.57
CA SER A 11 10.39 24.26 -6.32
C SER A 11 10.01 22.84 -6.74
N ASP A 12 8.97 22.28 -6.12
CA ASP A 12 7.95 21.33 -6.60
C ASP A 12 7.48 20.42 -5.44
N SER A 13 6.16 20.37 -5.19
CA SER A 13 5.49 19.79 -4.02
C SER A 13 5.91 20.36 -2.65
N ARG A 14 5.02 21.16 -2.05
CA ARG A 14 5.29 21.88 -0.78
C ARG A 14 5.20 20.93 0.42
N THR A 15 6.22 20.10 0.61
CA THR A 15 6.38 19.30 1.84
C THR A 15 6.89 20.19 2.96
N ILE A 16 6.09 20.37 4.00
CA ILE A 16 6.48 21.09 5.21
C ILE A 16 6.99 20.08 6.21
N PHE A 17 8.23 20.27 6.67
CA PHE A 17 8.80 19.46 7.75
C PHE A 17 8.41 20.10 9.09
N VAL A 18 7.87 19.28 10.00
CA VAL A 18 7.52 19.67 11.38
C VAL A 18 8.26 18.74 12.33
N ARG A 19 8.81 19.27 13.42
CA ARG A 19 9.44 18.44 14.45
C ARG A 19 8.36 17.97 15.42
N LEU A 20 8.45 16.73 15.89
CA LEU A 20 7.51 16.17 16.86
C LEU A 20 7.43 16.99 18.15
N ALA A 21 8.55 17.57 18.58
CA ALA A 21 8.61 18.48 19.72
C ALA A 21 7.74 19.74 19.54
N ASP A 22 7.61 20.24 18.31
CA ASP A 22 6.76 21.41 18.00
C ASP A 22 5.26 21.07 18.12
N LEU A 23 4.92 19.78 18.16
CA LEU A 23 3.56 19.24 18.36
C LEU A 23 3.32 18.75 19.80
N GLY A 24 4.30 18.93 20.70
CA GLY A 24 4.21 18.44 22.08
C GLY A 24 4.30 16.91 22.20
N ILE A 25 4.82 16.22 21.18
CA ILE A 25 5.00 14.77 21.19
C ILE A 25 6.39 14.45 21.75
N ASP A 26 6.42 13.78 22.91
CA ASP A 26 7.63 13.22 23.48
C ASP A 26 7.82 11.78 23.00
N LEU A 27 8.93 11.52 22.30
CA LEU A 27 9.26 10.19 21.79
C LEU A 27 9.57 9.19 22.91
N ALA A 28 10.10 9.65 24.04
CA ALA A 28 10.50 8.79 25.15
C ALA A 28 9.30 8.19 25.89
N SER A 29 8.13 8.82 25.78
CA SER A 29 6.88 8.37 26.40
C SER A 29 6.00 7.51 25.49
N LEU A 30 6.43 7.22 24.25
CA LEU A 30 5.63 6.45 23.30
C LEU A 30 5.86 4.95 23.46
N GLU A 31 4.76 4.20 23.55
CA GLU A 31 4.76 2.75 23.40
C GLU A 31 4.47 2.42 21.92
N PHE A 32 5.46 1.83 21.25
CA PHE A 32 5.32 1.42 19.86
C PHE A 32 4.74 0.01 19.79
N GLU A 33 3.54 -0.11 19.23
CA GLU A 33 2.98 -1.41 18.88
C GLU A 33 3.46 -1.82 17.49
N SER A 34 3.93 -3.06 17.35
CA SER A 34 4.12 -3.64 16.03
C SER A 34 2.75 -3.82 15.41
N LEU A 35 2.44 -3.05 14.37
CA LEU A 35 1.42 -3.46 13.42
C LEU A 35 1.79 -4.90 13.00
N GLN A 36 0.82 -5.81 13.05
CA GLN A 36 1.04 -7.22 12.71
C GLN A 36 1.89 -7.28 11.45
N PRO A 37 2.92 -8.15 11.39
CA PRO A 37 3.72 -8.27 10.19
C PRO A 37 2.77 -8.49 9.03
N GLN A 38 2.67 -7.49 8.15
CA GLN A 38 2.05 -7.71 6.85
C GLN A 38 2.78 -8.91 6.28
N PRO A 39 2.06 -9.93 5.78
CA PRO A 39 2.71 -11.08 5.19
C PRO A 39 3.71 -10.53 4.18
N VAL A 40 5.00 -10.74 4.46
CA VAL A 40 6.04 -10.51 3.48
C VAL A 40 5.61 -11.36 2.31
N ILE A 41 5.16 -10.75 1.22
CA ILE A 41 4.89 -11.45 -0.02
C ILE A 41 6.28 -11.87 -0.52
N THR A 42 6.82 -12.95 0.05
CA THR A 42 8.10 -13.54 -0.32
C THR A 42 7.88 -14.28 -1.63
N GLY A 43 7.54 -13.56 -2.70
CA GLY A 43 7.20 -14.16 -3.99
C GLY A 43 6.35 -15.41 -3.83
N GLU A 44 5.39 -15.43 -2.89
CA GLU A 44 4.49 -16.55 -2.73
C GLU A 44 3.83 -16.70 -4.08
N THR A 45 4.17 -17.78 -4.76
CA THR A 45 3.58 -18.19 -6.01
C THR A 45 2.09 -18.27 -5.72
N ILE A 46 1.34 -17.21 -6.06
CA ILE A 46 -0.11 -17.23 -5.99
C ILE A 46 -0.49 -18.47 -6.78
N PRO A 47 -1.07 -19.51 -6.14
CA PRO A 47 -1.34 -20.74 -6.84
C PRO A 47 -2.22 -20.39 -8.04
N PRO A 48 -1.86 -20.85 -9.24
CA PRO A 48 -2.63 -20.51 -10.43
C PRO A 48 -4.08 -20.91 -10.21
N LEU A 49 -4.98 -19.97 -10.46
CA LEU A 49 -6.40 -20.25 -10.33
C LEU A 49 -6.81 -21.28 -11.37
N SER A 50 -7.66 -22.21 -10.95
CA SER A 50 -8.41 -23.03 -11.91
C SER A 50 -9.30 -22.13 -12.77
N ILE A 51 -9.62 -22.59 -13.98
CA ILE A 51 -10.57 -21.91 -14.87
C ILE A 51 -11.91 -21.66 -14.16
N ALA A 52 -12.37 -22.62 -13.35
CA ALA A 52 -13.61 -22.48 -12.57
C ALA A 52 -13.53 -21.32 -11.55
N GLN A 53 -12.43 -21.21 -10.82
CA GLN A 53 -12.21 -20.11 -9.87
C GLN A 53 -12.10 -18.76 -10.57
N ALA A 54 -11.38 -18.71 -11.70
CA ALA A 54 -11.28 -17.50 -12.51
C ALA A 54 -12.66 -17.05 -13.03
N LYS A 55 -13.46 -17.98 -13.57
CA LYS A 55 -14.84 -17.69 -14.00
C LYS A 55 -15.72 -17.22 -12.84
N ALA A 56 -15.64 -17.87 -11.67
CA ALA A 56 -16.41 -17.47 -10.51
C ALA A 56 -16.06 -16.05 -10.03
N GLY A 57 -14.78 -15.70 -9.98
CA GLY A 57 -14.33 -14.35 -9.61
C GLY A 57 -14.79 -13.29 -10.61
N LEU A 58 -14.65 -13.57 -11.91
CA LEU A 58 -15.13 -12.67 -12.97
C LEU A 58 -16.67 -12.52 -12.93
N ALA A 59 -17.40 -13.62 -12.71
CA ALA A 59 -18.85 -13.62 -12.60
C ALA A 59 -19.36 -12.73 -11.46
N GLN A 60 -18.75 -12.84 -10.28
CA GLN A 60 -19.06 -11.96 -9.15
C GLN A 60 -18.76 -10.50 -9.45
N HIS A 61 -17.64 -10.22 -10.11
CA HIS A 61 -17.25 -8.85 -10.43
C HIS A 61 -18.20 -8.18 -11.44
N PHE A 62 -18.64 -8.93 -12.46
CA PHE A 62 -19.50 -8.41 -13.53
C PHE A 62 -21.00 -8.68 -13.34
N GLY A 63 -21.40 -9.39 -12.27
CA GLY A 63 -22.80 -9.71 -12.01
C GLY A 63 -23.44 -10.65 -13.02
N VAL A 64 -22.64 -11.53 -13.63
CA VAL A 64 -23.09 -12.50 -14.65
C VAL A 64 -23.00 -13.93 -14.12
N ASN A 65 -23.60 -14.90 -14.81
CA ASN A 65 -23.41 -16.31 -14.48
C ASN A 65 -22.03 -16.79 -14.98
N PRO A 66 -21.25 -17.60 -14.21
CA PRO A 66 -19.98 -18.18 -14.67
C PRO A 66 -20.04 -18.89 -16.03
N ASP A 67 -21.18 -19.50 -16.36
CA ASP A 67 -21.39 -20.21 -17.63
C ASP A 67 -21.44 -19.27 -18.84
N GLN A 68 -21.68 -17.97 -18.61
CA GLN A 68 -21.69 -16.92 -19.64
C GLN A 68 -20.28 -16.37 -19.94
N ILE A 69 -19.24 -16.87 -19.27
CA ILE A 69 -17.86 -16.37 -19.38
C ILE A 69 -17.02 -17.34 -20.20
N GLU A 70 -16.37 -16.80 -21.23
CA GLU A 70 -15.36 -17.49 -22.04
C GLU A 70 -13.97 -16.90 -21.78
N ILE A 71 -12.97 -17.77 -21.56
CA ILE A 71 -11.57 -17.36 -21.36
C ILE A 71 -10.77 -17.89 -22.55
N VAL A 72 -10.18 -16.97 -23.33
CA VAL A 72 -9.36 -17.30 -24.51
C VAL A 72 -7.92 -16.89 -24.25
N ILE A 73 -6.98 -17.84 -24.34
CA ILE A 73 -5.54 -17.59 -24.22
C ILE A 73 -4.95 -17.56 -25.62
N LYS A 74 -4.41 -16.41 -26.04
CA LYS A 74 -3.67 -16.27 -27.30
C LYS A 74 -2.18 -16.16 -26.97
N GLY A 75 -1.41 -17.13 -27.44
CA GLY A 75 0.05 -17.13 -27.35
C GLY A 75 0.71 -16.30 -28.43
#